data_AF-A0A2S8H4N8-F1
#
_entry.id   AF-A0A2S8H4N8-F1
#
_cell.length_a   1.000
_cell.length_b   1.000
_cell.length_c   1.000
_cell.angle_alpha   90.00
_cell.angle_beta   90.00
_cell.angle_gamma   90.00
#
_symmetry.space_group_name_H-M   'P 1'
#
loop_
_entity.id
_entity.type
_entity.pdbx_description
1 polymer ?
#
loop_
_entity_poly.entity_id
_entity_poly.type
_entity_poly.pdbx_seq_one_letter_code
_entity_poly.pdbx_strand_id
1 'polypeptide(L)'
;MKTYDLYGTKYLSLALARAQIKDLAGILLEERDSTYHSGVYYFQGDSGSEHFILKNNIDPFDGEAVEQAFADYPVLFYVNATNRSLELMGMLKVEGGFSLLRREAF
;
A
#
# COMPACT_ATOMS: atom_id res chain seq x y z
N MET A 1 -6.66 5.16 -18.43
CA MET A 1 -7.64 4.38 -17.65
C MET A 1 -7.11 4.34 -16.24
N LYS A 2 -7.96 4.65 -15.24
CA LYS A 2 -7.48 4.81 -13.86
C LYS A 2 -7.42 3.45 -13.16
N THR A 3 -6.23 3.20 -12.65
CA THR A 3 -5.74 2.07 -11.87
C THR A 3 -6.10 2.10 -10.38
N TYR A 4 -6.78 1.12 -9.79
CA TYR A 4 -6.77 0.93 -8.34
C TYR A 4 -6.21 -0.46 -8.02
N ASP A 5 -4.98 -0.49 -7.49
CA ASP A 5 -4.30 -1.72 -7.12
C ASP A 5 -4.12 -1.78 -5.59
N LEU A 6 -4.35 -2.96 -5.03
CA LEU A 6 -3.98 -3.29 -3.67
C LEU A 6 -2.84 -4.30 -3.70
N TYR A 7 -1.72 -3.94 -3.08
CA TYR A 7 -0.58 -4.82 -2.86
C TYR A 7 -0.48 -5.18 -1.37
N GLY A 8 0.08 -6.35 -1.08
CA GLY A 8 0.40 -6.75 0.28
C GLY A 8 1.74 -7.47 0.37
N THR A 9 2.35 -7.45 1.55
CA THR A 9 3.59 -8.18 1.84
C THR A 9 3.47 -8.93 3.16
N LYS A 10 4.02 -10.15 3.20
CA LYS A 10 4.03 -11.02 4.38
C LYS A 10 5.32 -10.91 5.20
N TYR A 11 6.37 -10.34 4.61
CA TYR A 11 7.74 -10.47 5.12
C TYR A 11 8.38 -9.13 5.50
N LEU A 12 7.76 -8.02 5.13
CA LEU A 12 8.29 -6.69 5.40
C LEU A 12 7.53 -6.04 6.55
N SER A 13 8.27 -5.36 7.42
CA SER A 13 7.67 -4.39 8.33
C SER A 13 7.22 -3.15 7.56
N LEU A 14 6.34 -2.34 8.16
CA LEU A 14 5.85 -1.11 7.55
C LEU A 14 6.99 -0.16 7.11
N ALA A 15 8.03 -0.03 7.94
CA ALA A 15 9.20 0.80 7.64
C ALA A 15 10.04 0.24 6.48
N LEU A 16 10.25 -1.08 6.42
CA LEU A 16 10.97 -1.72 5.32
C LEU A 16 10.20 -1.65 4.01
N ALA A 17 8.87 -1.83 4.05
CA ALA A 17 7.99 -1.68 2.90
C ALA A 17 8.07 -0.25 2.34
N ARG A 18 8.06 0.77 3.20
CA ARG A 18 8.25 2.17 2.80
C ARG A 18 9.60 2.39 2.10
N ALA A 19 10.69 1.86 2.67
CA ALA A 19 12.02 1.99 2.10
C ALA A 19 12.10 1.34 0.71
N GLN A 20 11.56 0.13 0.55
CA GLN A 20 11.54 -0.56 -0.75
C GLN A 20 10.69 0.16 -1.79
N ILE A 21 9.53 0.69 -1.41
CA ILE A 21 8.68 1.47 -2.32
C ILE A 21 9.42 2.71 -2.82
N LYS A 22 10.16 3.38 -1.93
CA LYS A 22 11.01 4.51 -2.32
C LYS A 22 12.10 4.08 -3.29
N ASP A 23 12.83 3.01 -2.98
CA ASP A 23 13.99 2.59 -3.76
C ASP A 23 13.60 2.05 -5.15
N LEU A 24 12.50 1.32 -5.24
CA LEU A 24 12.04 0.67 -6.48
C LEU A 24 11.21 1.60 -7.36
N ALA A 25 10.28 2.36 -6.76
CA ALA A 25 9.29 3.14 -7.49
C ALA A 25 9.50 4.66 -7.39
N GLY A 26 10.51 5.11 -6.64
CA GLY A 26 10.76 6.54 -6.43
C GLY A 26 9.66 7.27 -5.65
N ILE A 27 8.77 6.54 -4.97
CA ILE A 27 7.63 7.12 -4.25
C ILE A 27 8.05 7.46 -2.83
N LEU A 28 8.11 8.76 -2.53
CA LEU A 28 8.42 9.28 -1.21
C LEU A 28 7.15 9.37 -0.37
N LEU A 29 6.86 8.32 0.40
CA LEU A 29 5.72 8.33 1.32
C LEU A 29 6.08 9.11 2.59
N GLU A 30 5.21 10.03 2.98
CA GLU A 30 5.33 10.82 4.22
C GLU A 30 4.65 10.10 5.37
N GLU A 31 5.28 10.15 6.55
CA GLU A 31 4.69 9.58 7.76
C GLU A 31 3.52 10.43 8.24
N ARG A 32 2.45 9.77 8.61
CA ARG A 32 1.28 10.36 9.25
C ARG A 32 0.88 9.48 10.43
N ASP A 33 0.39 10.11 11.47
CA ASP A 33 -0.19 9.40 12.62
C ASP A 33 -1.70 9.67 12.65
N SER A 34 -2.49 8.61 12.74
CA SER A 34 -3.92 8.72 12.94
C SER A 34 -4.45 7.53 13.71
N THR A 35 -5.20 7.82 14.78
CA THR A 35 -6.00 6.81 15.48
C THR A 35 -7.03 6.13 14.57
N TYR A 36 -7.47 6.77 13.49
CA TYR A 36 -8.39 6.19 12.49
C TYR A 36 -7.70 5.19 11.54
N HIS A 37 -6.38 5.25 11.39
CA HIS A 37 -5.59 4.37 10.52
C HIS A 37 -4.66 3.43 11.30
N SER A 38 -5.01 3.13 12.54
CA SER A 38 -4.25 2.19 13.37
C SER A 38 -2.85 2.66 13.72
N GLY A 39 -2.72 3.96 13.98
CA GLY A 39 -1.46 4.61 14.32
C GLY A 39 -0.73 5.13 13.08
N VAL A 40 0.54 4.74 12.96
CA VAL A 40 1.41 5.22 11.88
C VAL A 40 0.99 4.62 10.54
N TYR A 41 0.77 5.49 9.56
CA TYR A 41 0.61 5.14 8.17
C TYR A 41 1.42 6.09 7.29
N TYR A 42 1.67 5.69 6.05
CA TYR A 42 2.39 6.52 5.11
C TYR A 42 1.52 6.90 3.93
N PHE A 43 1.68 8.14 3.47
CA PHE A 43 0.85 8.71 2.42
C PHE A 43 1.67 9.54 1.43
N GLN A 44 1.27 9.53 0.17
CA GLN A 44 1.74 10.49 -0.83
C GLN A 44 0.62 10.78 -1.84
N GLY A 45 0.53 12.02 -2.30
CA GLY A 45 -0.36 12.43 -3.38
C GLY A 45 -1.56 13.25 -2.91
N ASP A 46 -2.62 13.26 -3.70
CA ASP A 46 -3.88 13.96 -3.41
C ASP A 46 -5.06 12.99 -3.59
N SER A 47 -6.02 13.01 -2.67
CA SER A 47 -7.17 12.08 -2.69
C SER A 47 -8.05 12.24 -3.92
N GLY A 48 -8.03 13.42 -4.58
CA GLY A 48 -8.70 13.66 -5.86
C GLY A 48 -7.93 13.16 -7.10
N SER A 49 -6.70 12.67 -6.93
CA SER A 49 -5.84 12.23 -8.03
C SER A 49 -5.02 10.99 -7.65
N GLU A 50 -3.88 10.76 -8.32
CA GLU A 50 -3.01 9.64 -7.96
C GLU A 50 -2.50 9.84 -6.53
N HIS A 51 -2.68 8.81 -5.70
CA HIS A 51 -2.18 8.81 -4.34
C HIS A 51 -1.93 7.39 -3.85
N PHE A 52 -1.16 7.32 -2.78
CA PHE A 52 -0.59 6.09 -2.26
C PHE A 52 -0.79 6.05 -0.75
N ILE A 53 -1.17 4.88 -0.24
CA ILE A 53 -1.34 4.64 1.19
C ILE A 53 -0.62 3.36 1.56
N LEU A 54 0.29 3.41 2.52
CA LEU A 54 0.95 2.25 3.09
C LEU A 54 0.59 2.17 4.57
N LYS A 55 -0.02 1.08 5.01
CA LYS A 55 -0.46 0.90 6.40
C LYS A 55 -0.42 -0.56 6.83
N ASN A 56 -0.51 -0.78 8.14
CA ASN A 56 -0.74 -2.12 8.67
C ASN A 56 -2.17 -2.58 8.35
N ASN A 57 -2.33 -3.88 8.15
CA ASN A 57 -3.64 -4.52 7.96
C ASN A 57 -4.23 -4.98 9.30
N ILE A 58 -4.33 -4.06 10.24
CA ILE A 58 -4.93 -4.31 11.54
C ILE A 58 -5.78 -3.11 11.91
N ASP A 59 -7.01 -3.33 12.34
CA ASP A 59 -7.87 -2.31 12.90
C ASP A 59 -7.47 -2.09 14.37
N PRO A 60 -7.33 -0.84 14.83
CA PRO A 60 -6.80 -0.58 16.17
C PRO A 60 -7.85 -0.76 17.28
N PHE A 61 -9.13 -0.86 16.92
CA PHE A 61 -10.23 -0.95 17.87
C PHE A 61 -10.54 -2.38 18.26
N ASP A 62 -10.49 -3.32 17.30
CA ASP A 62 -10.79 -4.74 17.54
C ASP A 62 -9.60 -5.68 17.30
N GLY A 63 -8.52 -5.21 16.66
CA GLY A 63 -7.33 -6.02 16.35
C GLY A 63 -7.50 -6.94 15.15
N GLU A 64 -8.63 -6.87 14.43
CA GLU A 64 -8.91 -7.67 13.25
C GLU A 64 -8.28 -7.06 11.99
N ALA A 65 -8.19 -7.85 10.92
CA ALA A 65 -7.68 -7.34 9.65
C ALA A 65 -8.65 -6.35 8.99
N VAL A 66 -8.15 -5.18 8.58
CA VAL A 66 -8.94 -4.18 7.85
C VAL A 66 -9.46 -4.74 6.53
N GLU A 67 -8.59 -5.39 5.76
CA GLU A 67 -8.98 -6.19 4.59
C GLU A 67 -9.05 -7.66 5.00
N GLN A 68 -10.20 -8.10 5.48
CA GLN A 68 -10.41 -9.47 6.00
C GLN A 68 -10.08 -10.57 4.97
N ALA A 69 -10.35 -10.32 3.69
CA ALA A 69 -10.00 -11.25 2.61
C ALA A 69 -8.48 -11.47 2.46
N PHE A 70 -7.66 -10.59 3.05
CA PHE A 70 -6.21 -10.58 2.96
C PHE A 70 -5.55 -10.53 4.35
N ALA A 71 -6.18 -11.12 5.37
CA ALA A 71 -5.68 -11.12 6.75
C ALA A 71 -4.24 -11.65 6.91
N ASP A 72 -3.79 -12.53 6.01
CA ASP A 72 -2.42 -13.04 6.00
C ASP A 72 -1.35 -12.00 5.60
N TYR A 73 -1.75 -10.83 5.13
CA TYR A 73 -0.85 -9.75 4.69
C TYR A 73 -0.85 -8.64 5.75
N PRO A 74 0.15 -8.61 6.65
CA PRO A 74 0.21 -7.64 7.75
C PRO A 74 0.42 -6.19 7.29
N VAL A 75 0.95 -5.98 6.08
CA VAL A 75 1.18 -4.64 5.51
C VAL A 75 0.54 -4.57 4.13
N LEU A 76 -0.19 -3.47 3.90
CA LEU A 76 -0.91 -3.19 2.67
C LEU A 76 -0.45 -1.88 2.06
N PHE A 77 -0.34 -1.89 0.73
CA PHE A 77 -0.03 -0.74 -0.09
C PHE A 77 -1.12 -0.51 -1.14
N TYR A 78 -1.85 0.59 -0.96
CA TYR A 78 -2.91 1.05 -1.86
C TYR A 78 -2.30 1.99 -2.89
N VAL A 79 -2.51 1.68 -4.16
CA VAL A 79 -2.15 2.52 -5.30
C VAL A 79 -3.45 2.97 -5.96
N ASN A 80 -3.81 4.23 -5.77
CA ASN A 80 -5.11 4.75 -6.16
C ASN A 80 -5.00 5.69 -7.35
N ALA A 81 -5.99 5.61 -8.25
CA ALA A 81 -6.14 6.50 -9.40
C ALA A 81 -4.84 6.68 -10.23
N THR A 82 -4.06 5.63 -10.42
CA THR A 82 -2.81 5.67 -11.18
C THR A 82 -3.03 5.42 -12.67
N ASN A 83 -2.20 6.00 -13.54
CA ASN A 83 -2.14 5.61 -14.97
C ASN A 83 -0.93 4.68 -15.26
N ARG A 84 -0.09 4.41 -14.26
CA ARG A 84 1.17 3.66 -14.37
C ARG A 84 1.15 2.34 -13.59
N SER A 85 -0.04 1.75 -13.45
CA SER A 85 -0.27 0.52 -12.70
C SER A 85 0.55 -0.67 -13.20
N LEU A 86 0.76 -0.82 -14.52
CA LEU A 86 1.56 -1.93 -15.06
C LEU A 86 3.04 -1.79 -14.74
N GLU A 87 3.58 -0.57 -14.83
CA GLU A 87 4.96 -0.25 -14.47
C GLU A 87 5.20 -0.53 -12.97
N LEU A 88 4.33 0.00 -12.11
CA LEU A 88 4.40 -0.21 -10.67
C LEU A 88 4.27 -1.69 -10.30
N MET A 89 3.39 -2.43 -10.96
CA MET A 89 3.26 -3.87 -10.70
C MET A 89 4.56 -4.61 -10.98
N GLY A 90 5.26 -4.29 -12.08
CA GLY A 90 6.53 -4.91 -12.44
C GLY A 90 7.59 -4.72 -11.35
N MET A 91 7.78 -3.47 -10.92
CA MET A 91 8.75 -3.12 -9.87
C MET A 91 8.40 -3.79 -8.52
N LEU A 92 7.14 -3.71 -8.10
CA LEU A 92 6.72 -4.16 -6.78
C LEU A 92 6.67 -5.70 -6.65
N LYS A 93 6.22 -6.42 -7.69
CA LYS A 93 6.11 -7.89 -7.64
C LYS A 93 7.46 -8.58 -7.77
N VAL A 94 8.30 -8.13 -8.70
CA VAL A 94 9.52 -8.86 -9.06
C VAL A 94 10.64 -8.59 -8.05
N GLU A 95 10.75 -7.35 -7.58
CA GLU A 95 11.90 -6.91 -6.78
C GLU A 95 11.51 -6.52 -5.34
N GLY A 96 10.26 -6.09 -5.13
CA GLY A 96 9.80 -5.55 -3.85
C GLY A 96 9.15 -6.54 -2.88
N GLY A 97 9.06 -7.83 -3.21
CA GLY A 97 8.42 -8.80 -2.30
C GLY A 97 6.94 -8.48 -1.99
N PHE A 98 6.26 -7.74 -2.88
CA PHE A 98 4.83 -7.48 -2.80
C PHE A 98 4.05 -8.45 -3.67
N SER A 99 2.86 -8.82 -3.22
CA SER A 99 1.85 -9.54 -4.00
C SER A 99 0.73 -8.60 -4.39
N LEU A 100 0.29 -8.64 -5.65
CA LEU A 100 -0.93 -7.95 -6.08
C LEU A 100 -2.15 -8.76 -5.58
N LEU A 101 -2.98 -8.14 -4.77
CA LEU A 101 -4.13 -8.75 -4.10
C LEU A 101 -5.46 -8.42 -4.79
N ARG A 102 -5.62 -7.17 -5.22
CA ARG A 102 -6.82 -6.68 -5.93
C ARG A 102 -6.42 -5.68 -7.00
N ARG A 103 -7.15 -5.68 -8.11
CA ARG A 103 -7.04 -4.70 -9.19
C ARG A 103 -8.42 -4.34 -9.71
N GLU A 104 -8.69 -3.04 -9.81
CA GLU A 104 -9.91 -2.48 -10.39
C GLU A 104 -9.54 -1.38 -11.38
N ALA A 105 -10.10 -1.44 -12.59
CA ALA A 105 -9.81 -0.48 -13.65
C ALA A 105 -11.09 0.20 -14.13
N PHE A 106 -11.05 1.53 -14.22
CA PHE A 106 -12.16 2.39 -14.61
C PHE A 106 -11.76 3.33 -15.76
#